data_AF-A0A958P9D6-F1
#
_entry.id   AF-A0A958P9D6-F1
#
_cell.length_a   1.000
_cell.length_b   1.000
_cell.length_c   1.000
_cell.angle_alpha   90.00
_cell.angle_beta   90.00
_cell.angle_gamma   90.00
#
_symmetry.space_group_name_H-M   'P 1'
#
loop_
_entity.id
_entity.type
_entity.pdbx_description
1 polymer ?
#
loop_
_entity_poly.entity_id
_entity_poly.type
_entity_poly.pdbx_seq_one_letter_code
_entity_poly.pdbx_strand_id
1 'polypeptide(L)'
;MGIKKVISIGLVMMGMAGCNSEVIPIESSNSEDSYEVLLVKKTQRVVRYDCDEKLISDRVETVKSPQKFMRISPRTYSGIFGSQFKNLTTGDTGMSYNYDSFYINTSPTWLDIHVIEGKNELRYEFTFCSDIKEDSEQNQFCAGEKSYEVGTRYIDVKYEEQHIEEVKVVKPIEGSCSSSTLE
;
A
#
# COMPACT_ATOMS: atom_id res chain seq x y z
N MET A 1 53.75 -19.58 20.60
CA MET A 1 52.44 -19.94 20.00
C MET A 1 51.56 -18.71 20.00
N GLY A 2 51.44 -18.04 18.85
CA GLY A 2 50.66 -16.80 18.70
C GLY A 2 49.24 -17.09 18.24
N ILE A 3 48.24 -16.62 18.99
CA ILE A 3 46.82 -16.78 18.67
C ILE A 3 46.46 -15.69 17.67
N LYS A 4 46.24 -16.08 16.40
CA LYS A 4 45.70 -15.17 15.38
C LYS A 4 44.20 -15.00 15.61
N LYS A 5 43.78 -13.82 16.07
CA LYS A 5 42.38 -13.38 16.08
C LYS A 5 41.90 -13.18 14.64
N VAL A 6 41.03 -14.07 14.17
CA VAL A 6 40.29 -13.89 12.92
C VAL A 6 39.10 -13.00 13.22
N ILE A 7 39.19 -11.73 12.82
CA ILE A 7 38.07 -10.79 12.84
C ILE A 7 37.21 -11.11 11.61
N SER A 8 36.12 -11.85 11.80
CA SER A 8 35.09 -11.99 10.77
C SER A 8 34.32 -10.69 10.68
N ILE A 9 34.54 -9.96 9.59
CA ILE A 9 33.72 -8.83 9.17
C ILE A 9 32.37 -9.41 8.73
N GLY A 10 31.39 -9.36 9.63
CA GLY A 10 29.99 -9.67 9.31
C GLY A 10 29.45 -8.60 8.37
N LEU A 11 29.46 -8.90 7.08
CA LEU A 11 28.79 -8.12 6.04
C LEU A 11 27.28 -8.21 6.30
N VAL A 12 26.73 -7.21 6.98
CA VAL A 12 25.29 -7.02 7.12
C VAL A 12 24.74 -6.67 5.74
N MET A 13 24.21 -7.67 5.04
CA MET A 13 23.37 -7.45 3.87
C MET A 13 22.08 -6.78 4.34
N MET A 14 22.03 -5.45 4.31
CA MET A 14 20.78 -4.71 4.30
C MET A 14 20.05 -5.04 3.01
N GLY A 15 19.20 -6.06 3.06
CA GLY A 15 18.26 -6.37 2.00
C GLY A 15 17.34 -5.17 1.80
N MET A 16 17.54 -4.47 0.69
CA MET A 16 16.55 -3.54 0.15
C MET A 16 15.32 -4.38 -0.19
N ALA A 17 14.36 -4.47 0.74
CA ALA A 17 13.02 -4.94 0.42
C ALA A 17 12.39 -3.89 -0.50
N GLY A 18 12.68 -4.00 -1.80
CA GLY A 18 12.06 -3.19 -2.83
C GLY A 18 10.56 -3.35 -2.73
N CYS A 19 9.87 -2.21 -2.63
CA CYS A 19 8.42 -2.11 -2.75
C CYS A 19 8.04 -2.36 -4.22
N ASN A 20 8.22 -3.59 -4.69
CA ASN A 20 7.85 -3.96 -6.05
C ASN A 20 6.32 -4.06 -6.06
N SER A 21 5.67 -3.18 -6.84
CA SER A 21 4.24 -3.27 -7.10
C SER A 21 3.92 -4.64 -7.68
N GLU A 22 2.90 -5.29 -7.16
CA GLU A 22 2.49 -6.59 -7.68
C GLU A 22 1.67 -6.39 -8.96
N VAL A 23 2.13 -7.00 -10.06
CA VAL A 23 1.53 -6.82 -11.38
C VAL A 23 0.40 -7.83 -11.56
N ILE A 24 -0.82 -7.34 -11.75
CA ILE A 24 -1.96 -8.18 -12.12
C ILE A 24 -1.84 -8.50 -13.62
N PRO A 25 -1.73 -9.79 -14.01
CA PRO A 25 -1.62 -10.16 -15.41
C PRO A 25 -2.81 -9.67 -16.25
N ILE A 26 -2.55 -9.29 -17.49
CA ILE A 26 -3.61 -8.81 -18.41
C ILE A 26 -4.51 -9.97 -18.89
N GLU A 27 -4.02 -11.22 -18.81
CA GLU A 27 -4.71 -12.39 -19.34
C GLU A 27 -5.83 -12.92 -18.42
N SER A 28 -5.85 -12.56 -17.13
CA SER A 28 -6.87 -12.98 -16.16
C SER A 28 -8.17 -12.16 -16.28
N SER A 29 -8.89 -12.36 -17.38
CA SER A 29 -10.19 -11.70 -17.61
C SER A 29 -11.39 -12.51 -17.12
N ASN A 30 -11.20 -13.78 -16.74
CA ASN A 30 -12.25 -14.64 -16.17
C ASN A 30 -12.14 -14.69 -14.64
N SER A 31 -13.29 -14.77 -13.97
CA SER A 31 -13.39 -14.97 -12.52
C SER A 31 -12.81 -16.30 -12.03
N GLU A 32 -12.67 -17.30 -12.91
CA GLU A 32 -12.06 -18.60 -12.59
C GLU A 32 -10.53 -18.53 -12.49
N ASP A 33 -9.90 -17.60 -13.23
CA ASP A 33 -8.46 -17.35 -13.24
C ASP A 33 -8.12 -16.09 -12.45
N SER A 34 -8.78 -15.89 -11.29
CA SER A 34 -8.55 -14.73 -10.44
C SER A 34 -7.12 -14.69 -9.91
N TYR A 35 -6.52 -13.50 -9.92
CA TYR A 35 -5.17 -13.30 -9.39
C TYR A 35 -5.19 -13.30 -7.86
N GLU A 36 -4.50 -14.24 -7.23
CA GLU A 36 -4.49 -14.36 -5.77
C GLU A 36 -3.69 -13.23 -5.12
N VAL A 37 -4.27 -12.61 -4.11
CA VAL A 37 -3.66 -11.48 -3.39
C VAL A 37 -3.75 -11.71 -1.88
N LEU A 38 -2.61 -11.93 -1.23
CA LEU A 38 -2.54 -11.98 0.24
C LEU A 38 -2.42 -10.57 0.84
N LEU A 39 -3.34 -10.25 1.76
CA LEU A 39 -3.29 -9.07 2.62
C LEU A 39 -3.06 -9.48 4.07
N VAL A 40 -1.95 -9.02 4.65
CA VAL A 40 -1.56 -9.36 6.03
C VAL A 40 -1.80 -8.17 6.95
N LYS A 41 -2.68 -8.34 7.94
CA LYS A 41 -2.81 -7.41 9.06
C LYS A 41 -1.83 -7.80 10.15
N LYS A 42 -0.98 -6.86 10.56
CA LYS A 42 -0.06 -7.09 11.67
C LYS A 42 -0.62 -6.48 12.94
N THR A 43 -0.76 -7.30 13.97
CA THR A 43 -1.16 -6.86 15.31
C THR A 43 -0.03 -7.08 16.31
N GLN A 44 0.07 -6.21 17.31
CA GLN A 44 1.12 -6.27 18.33
C GLN A 44 0.54 -5.84 19.67
N ARG A 45 0.96 -6.48 20.77
CA ARG A 45 0.65 -5.98 22.11
C ARG A 45 1.44 -4.69 22.39
N VAL A 46 0.73 -3.63 22.73
CA VAL A 46 1.31 -2.31 23.03
C VAL A 46 1.00 -1.94 24.48
N VAL A 47 2.05 -1.68 25.24
CA VAL A 47 1.97 -1.26 26.65
C VAL A 47 2.41 0.20 26.75
N ARG A 48 1.58 1.05 27.36
CA ARG A 48 1.83 2.48 27.53
C ARG A 48 1.89 2.83 29.01
N TYR A 49 2.90 3.62 29.36
CA TYR A 49 3.07 4.15 30.71
C TYR A 49 2.95 5.67 30.71
N ASP A 50 2.51 6.23 31.83
CA ASP A 50 2.57 7.67 32.09
C ASP A 50 3.96 8.10 32.58
N CYS A 51 4.08 9.38 32.92
CA CYS A 51 5.31 9.98 33.44
C CYS A 51 5.72 9.46 34.83
N ASP A 52 4.81 8.85 35.57
CA ASP A 52 5.06 8.22 36.88
C ASP A 52 5.32 6.71 36.75
N GLU A 53 5.53 6.21 35.53
CA GLU A 53 5.63 4.78 35.21
C GLU A 53 4.38 3.98 35.56
N LYS A 54 3.21 4.62 35.70
CA LYS A 54 1.94 3.92 35.89
C LYS A 54 1.40 3.47 34.54
N LEU A 55 0.87 2.26 34.53
CA LEU A 55 0.27 1.67 33.34
C LEU A 55 -0.99 2.46 32.93
N ILE A 56 -0.97 3.04 31.72
CA ILE A 56 -2.13 3.71 31.12
C ILE A 56 -2.96 2.71 30.30
N SER A 57 -2.30 1.87 29.51
CA SER A 57 -2.95 1.00 28.54
C SER A 57 -2.09 -0.22 28.22
N ASP A 58 -2.75 -1.37 28.11
CA ASP A 58 -2.17 -2.63 27.68
C ASP A 58 -3.18 -3.34 26.78
N ARG A 59 -2.94 -3.32 25.47
CA ARG A 59 -3.87 -3.89 24.49
C ARG A 59 -3.16 -4.29 23.20
N VAL A 60 -3.79 -5.20 22.46
CA VAL A 60 -3.36 -5.55 21.11
C VAL A 60 -3.84 -4.48 20.14
N GLU A 61 -2.91 -3.91 19.37
CA GLU A 61 -3.20 -2.87 18.38
C GLU A 61 -2.74 -3.29 16.99
N THR A 62 -3.41 -2.74 15.97
CA THR A 62 -2.97 -2.91 14.58
C THR A 62 -1.79 -1.98 14.33
N VAL A 63 -0.64 -2.54 13.97
CA VAL A 63 0.58 -1.76 13.72
C VAL A 63 0.80 -1.48 12.23
N LYS A 64 0.14 -2.23 11.35
CA LYS A 64 0.13 -1.98 9.91
C LYS A 64 -1.22 -2.38 9.32
N SER A 65 -1.86 -1.45 8.60
CA SER A 65 -3.08 -1.75 7.84
C SER A 65 -2.78 -2.79 6.75
N PRO A 66 -3.68 -3.75 6.51
CA PRO A 66 -3.57 -4.73 5.42
C PRO A 66 -3.78 -4.03 4.07
N GLN A 67 -2.73 -3.35 3.59
CA GLN A 67 -2.71 -2.60 2.34
C GLN A 67 -1.66 -3.19 1.40
N LYS A 68 -1.93 -3.19 0.10
CA LYS A 68 -1.00 -3.66 -0.92
C LYS A 68 -0.99 -2.78 -2.16
N PHE A 69 0.20 -2.58 -2.71
CA PHE A 69 0.40 -1.79 -3.93
C PHE A 69 0.33 -2.71 -5.15
N MET A 70 -0.61 -2.43 -6.03
CA MET A 70 -0.95 -3.24 -7.19
C MET A 70 -0.76 -2.43 -8.48
N ARG A 71 -0.55 -3.12 -9.59
CA ARG A 71 -0.40 -2.51 -10.92
C ARG A 71 -1.16 -3.29 -11.99
N ILE A 72 -1.88 -2.59 -12.86
CA ILE A 72 -2.42 -3.11 -14.12
C ILE A 72 -1.75 -2.32 -15.23
N SER A 73 -0.93 -2.97 -16.07
CA SER A 73 -0.25 -2.27 -17.15
C SER A 73 -1.19 -2.08 -18.36
N PRO A 74 -1.19 -0.91 -19.01
CA PRO A 74 -1.83 -0.75 -20.30
C PRO A 74 -1.10 -1.56 -21.39
N ARG A 75 -1.77 -1.86 -22.50
CA ARG A 75 -1.13 -2.52 -23.66
C ARG A 75 -0.09 -1.63 -24.33
N THR A 76 -0.26 -0.31 -24.24
CA THR A 76 0.69 0.69 -24.71
C THR A 76 0.86 1.77 -23.66
N TYR A 77 2.09 2.22 -23.42
CA TYR A 77 2.35 3.36 -22.54
C TYR A 77 2.40 4.70 -23.30
N SER A 78 2.47 4.66 -24.63
CA SER A 78 2.56 5.87 -25.44
C SER A 78 1.27 6.68 -25.34
N GLY A 79 1.40 7.96 -24.97
CA GLY A 79 0.29 8.90 -24.90
C GLY A 79 -0.68 8.67 -23.74
N ILE A 80 -0.31 7.93 -22.69
CA ILE A 80 -1.16 7.80 -21.51
C ILE A 80 -1.38 9.18 -20.86
N PHE A 81 -2.64 9.55 -20.68
CA PHE A 81 -3.07 10.85 -20.19
C PHE A 81 -3.83 10.76 -18.86
N GLY A 82 -4.42 9.60 -18.58
CA GLY A 82 -5.17 9.40 -17.36
C GLY A 82 -5.51 7.94 -17.11
N SER A 83 -5.95 7.66 -15.89
CA SER A 83 -6.36 6.32 -15.49
C SER A 83 -7.42 6.36 -14.40
N GLN A 84 -8.30 5.37 -14.38
CA GLN A 84 -9.26 5.17 -13.31
C GLN A 84 -9.35 3.69 -12.95
N PHE A 85 -9.50 3.41 -11.66
CA PHE A 85 -9.65 2.08 -11.12
C PHE A 85 -10.84 2.04 -10.16
N LYS A 86 -11.68 1.02 -10.33
CA LYS A 86 -12.89 0.82 -9.54
C LYS A 86 -13.04 -0.64 -9.14
N ASN A 87 -13.34 -0.91 -7.88
CA ASN A 87 -13.83 -2.20 -7.46
C ASN A 87 -15.35 -2.23 -7.66
N LEU A 88 -15.83 -3.03 -8.60
CA LEU A 88 -17.25 -3.20 -8.88
C LEU A 88 -17.96 -4.01 -7.80
N THR A 89 -17.24 -4.83 -7.03
CA THR A 89 -17.78 -5.61 -5.91
C THR A 89 -18.17 -4.72 -4.73
N THR A 90 -17.32 -3.76 -4.36
CA THR A 90 -17.57 -2.82 -3.24
C THR A 90 -18.18 -1.50 -3.69
N GLY A 91 -18.01 -1.14 -4.97
CA GLY A 91 -18.41 0.15 -5.53
C GLY A 91 -17.34 1.24 -5.42
N ASP A 92 -16.23 0.97 -4.73
CA ASP A 92 -15.22 1.96 -4.38
C ASP A 92 -14.23 2.25 -5.52
N THR A 93 -13.76 3.49 -5.57
CA THR A 93 -12.73 3.97 -6.51
C THR A 93 -11.50 4.42 -5.73
N GLY A 94 -10.32 4.07 -6.22
CA GLY A 94 -9.06 4.46 -5.60
C GLY A 94 -8.34 5.54 -6.39
N MET A 95 -7.36 6.16 -5.75
CA MET A 95 -6.43 7.06 -6.41
C MET A 95 -5.45 6.23 -7.26
N SER A 96 -5.25 6.66 -8.51
CA SER A 96 -4.20 6.12 -9.36
C SER A 96 -2.85 6.74 -9.01
N TYR A 97 -1.83 5.91 -8.88
CA TYR A 97 -0.43 6.28 -8.77
C TYR A 97 0.24 5.95 -10.10
N ASN A 98 0.99 6.89 -10.68
CA ASN A 98 1.73 6.70 -11.94
C ASN A 98 0.91 6.11 -13.12
N TYR A 99 -0.38 6.47 -13.22
CA TYR A 99 -1.34 6.01 -14.22
C TYR A 99 -1.67 4.51 -14.28
N ASP A 100 -0.84 3.62 -13.78
CA ASP A 100 -1.04 2.17 -13.93
C ASP A 100 -1.10 1.42 -12.58
N SER A 101 -0.90 2.12 -11.47
CA SER A 101 -0.82 1.53 -10.14
C SER A 101 -1.82 2.15 -9.16
N PHE A 102 -2.14 1.40 -8.11
CA PHE A 102 -3.09 1.78 -7.08
C PHE A 102 -2.84 0.96 -5.82
N TYR A 103 -3.36 1.42 -4.69
CA TYR A 103 -3.38 0.62 -3.47
C TYR A 103 -4.74 -0.05 -3.30
N ILE A 104 -4.72 -1.27 -2.77
CA ILE A 104 -5.91 -1.95 -2.25
C ILE A 104 -5.82 -2.05 -0.72
N ASN A 105 -6.96 -2.05 -0.04
CA ASN A 105 -7.03 -2.15 1.41
C ASN A 105 -8.34 -2.83 1.85
N THR A 106 -8.32 -3.59 2.94
CA THR A 106 -9.57 -4.17 3.50
C THR A 106 -10.38 -3.17 4.31
N SER A 107 -9.83 -1.99 4.60
CA SER A 107 -10.54 -0.90 5.26
C SER A 107 -10.80 0.22 4.25
N PRO A 108 -12.02 0.81 4.22
CA PRO A 108 -12.31 1.91 3.32
C PRO A 108 -11.45 3.13 3.66
N THR A 109 -10.67 3.60 2.68
CA THR A 109 -9.94 4.87 2.75
C THR A 109 -10.25 5.69 1.51
N TRP A 110 -9.96 6.99 1.55
CA TRP A 110 -10.21 7.89 0.43
C TRP A 110 -9.17 7.76 -0.70
N LEU A 111 -8.08 7.05 -0.45
CA LEU A 111 -6.97 6.84 -1.39
C LEU A 111 -6.93 5.44 -1.98
N ASP A 112 -7.27 4.43 -1.18
CA ASP A 112 -7.15 3.03 -1.56
C ASP A 112 -8.46 2.50 -2.14
N ILE A 113 -8.35 1.54 -3.05
CA ILE A 113 -9.49 0.73 -3.45
C ILE A 113 -9.82 -0.24 -2.32
N HIS A 114 -10.99 -0.09 -1.72
CA HIS A 114 -11.48 -1.04 -0.74
C HIS A 114 -11.79 -2.39 -1.38
N VAL A 115 -11.31 -3.47 -0.75
CA VAL A 115 -11.52 -4.86 -1.15
C VAL A 115 -12.07 -5.68 0.01
N ILE A 116 -12.84 -6.71 -0.28
CA ILE A 116 -13.32 -7.70 0.70
C ILE A 116 -12.53 -8.99 0.58
N GLU A 117 -12.56 -9.86 1.60
CA GLU A 117 -12.02 -11.21 1.48
C GLU A 117 -12.78 -12.00 0.41
N GLY A 118 -12.04 -12.76 -0.41
CA GLY A 118 -12.55 -13.47 -1.57
C GLY A 118 -12.42 -12.68 -2.88
N LYS A 119 -13.25 -13.04 -3.87
CA LYS A 119 -13.17 -12.49 -5.23
C LYS A 119 -13.68 -11.05 -5.30
N ASN A 120 -12.84 -10.16 -5.84
CA ASN A 120 -13.18 -8.77 -6.14
C ASN A 120 -13.01 -8.52 -7.65
N GLU A 121 -13.96 -7.80 -8.22
CA GLU A 121 -13.98 -7.41 -9.62
C GLU A 121 -13.44 -5.98 -9.78
N LEU A 122 -12.27 -5.84 -10.37
CA LEU A 122 -11.61 -4.56 -10.61
C LEU A 122 -11.79 -4.13 -12.07
N ARG A 123 -12.51 -3.03 -12.29
CA ARG A 123 -12.55 -2.34 -13.57
C ARG A 123 -11.41 -1.32 -13.64
N TYR A 124 -10.70 -1.31 -14.76
CA TYR A 124 -9.72 -0.29 -15.10
C TYR A 124 -10.10 0.43 -16.39
N GLU A 125 -9.65 1.67 -16.50
CA GLU A 125 -9.76 2.49 -17.70
C GLU A 125 -8.48 3.32 -17.84
N PHE A 126 -7.78 3.18 -18.95
CA PHE A 126 -6.67 4.04 -19.36
C PHE A 126 -7.16 4.98 -20.46
N THR A 127 -6.93 6.28 -20.27
CA THR A 127 -7.19 7.30 -21.29
C THR A 127 -5.87 7.64 -21.96
N PHE A 128 -5.85 7.60 -23.29
CA PHE A 128 -4.72 8.02 -24.11
C PHE A 128 -5.06 9.28 -24.88
N CYS A 129 -4.05 10.08 -25.18
CA CYS A 129 -4.14 11.28 -25.98
C CYS A 129 -3.09 11.26 -27.10
N SER A 130 -3.52 11.53 -28.33
CA SER A 130 -2.60 11.57 -29.49
C SER A 130 -1.69 12.81 -29.53
N ASP A 131 -2.09 13.89 -28.87
CA ASP A 131 -1.38 15.17 -28.83
C ASP A 131 -1.52 15.83 -27.45
N ILE A 132 -0.49 15.71 -26.62
CA ILE A 132 -0.44 16.32 -25.28
C ILE A 132 0.28 17.65 -25.40
N LYS A 133 -0.39 18.73 -25.02
CA LYS A 133 0.16 20.08 -25.00
C LYS A 133 0.24 20.62 -23.58
N GLU A 134 1.08 21.62 -23.41
CA GLU A 134 1.30 22.32 -22.16
C GLU A 134 0.85 23.77 -22.35
N ASP A 135 0.07 24.30 -21.40
CA ASP A 135 -0.35 25.69 -21.40
C ASP A 135 0.74 26.62 -20.82
N SER A 136 0.44 27.92 -20.75
CA SER A 136 1.37 28.91 -20.18
C SER A 136 1.63 28.75 -18.68
N GLU A 137 0.85 27.93 -17.98
CA GLU A 137 0.95 27.64 -16.55
C GLU A 137 1.59 26.27 -16.28
N GLN A 138 2.13 25.61 -17.31
CA GLN A 138 2.70 24.27 -17.24
C GLN A 138 1.67 23.14 -16.97
N ASN A 139 0.39 23.40 -17.18
CA ASN A 139 -0.62 22.36 -17.09
C ASN A 139 -0.68 21.56 -18.39
N GLN A 140 -0.63 20.24 -18.27
CA GLN A 140 -0.79 19.35 -19.41
C GLN A 140 -2.27 19.16 -19.75
N PHE A 141 -2.60 19.27 -21.04
CA PHE A 141 -3.93 19.00 -21.56
C PHE A 141 -3.89 18.19 -22.86
N CYS A 142 -4.97 17.48 -23.12
CA CYS A 142 -5.12 16.71 -24.35
C CYS A 142 -5.69 17.61 -25.46
N ALA A 143 -4.88 17.92 -26.47
CA ALA A 143 -5.26 18.69 -27.65
C ALA A 143 -5.67 17.80 -28.84
N GLY A 144 -5.36 16.51 -28.78
CA GLY A 144 -5.63 15.53 -29.82
C GLY A 144 -6.86 14.66 -29.57
N GLU A 145 -6.99 13.60 -30.37
CA GLU A 145 -8.01 12.58 -30.18
C GLU A 145 -7.73 11.77 -28.91
N LYS A 146 -8.79 11.43 -28.19
CA LYS A 146 -8.73 10.53 -27.04
C LYS A 146 -9.09 9.11 -27.46
N SER A 147 -8.33 8.14 -26.97
CA SER A 147 -8.68 6.74 -27.05
C SER A 147 -8.64 6.10 -25.67
N TYR A 148 -9.30 4.95 -25.53
CA TYR A 148 -9.52 4.32 -24.23
C TYR A 148 -9.16 2.84 -24.30
N GLU A 149 -8.48 2.36 -23.27
CA GLU A 149 -8.38 0.94 -22.97
C GLU A 149 -9.16 0.66 -21.69
N VAL A 150 -10.24 -0.10 -21.81
CA VAL A 150 -11.10 -0.48 -20.68
C VAL A 150 -11.07 -1.98 -20.52
N GLY A 151 -11.01 -2.45 -19.27
CA GLY A 151 -11.13 -3.87 -18.99
C GLY A 151 -11.50 -4.16 -17.55
N THR A 152 -11.75 -5.43 -17.30
CA THR A 152 -12.04 -5.97 -15.97
C THR A 152 -11.00 -7.03 -15.61
N ARG A 153 -10.57 -7.05 -14.35
CA ARG A 153 -9.73 -8.07 -13.75
C ARG A 153 -10.36 -8.58 -12.48
N TYR A 154 -10.08 -9.83 -12.15
CA TYR A 154 -10.50 -10.43 -10.91
C TYR A 154 -9.30 -10.67 -10.03
N ILE A 155 -9.39 -10.24 -8.77
CA ILE A 155 -8.43 -10.61 -7.72
C ILE A 155 -9.14 -11.45 -6.67
N ASP A 156 -8.46 -12.46 -6.13
CA ASP A 156 -8.96 -13.26 -5.01
C ASP A 156 -8.16 -12.91 -3.75
N VAL A 157 -8.78 -12.15 -2.86
CA VAL A 157 -8.12 -11.59 -1.70
C VAL A 157 -8.17 -12.58 -0.55
N LYS A 158 -7.01 -13.04 -0.10
CA LYS A 158 -6.84 -13.79 1.14
C LYS A 158 -6.43 -12.83 2.25
N TYR A 159 -7.06 -12.97 3.41
CA TYR A 159 -6.74 -12.19 4.57
C TYR A 159 -6.03 -13.05 5.63
N GLU A 160 -4.91 -12.55 6.15
CA GLU A 160 -4.18 -13.20 7.24
C GLU A 160 -3.91 -12.19 8.36
N GLU A 161 -4.17 -12.58 9.60
CA GLU A 161 -3.74 -11.82 10.77
C GLU A 161 -2.47 -12.43 11.35
N GLN A 162 -1.40 -11.63 11.36
CA GLN A 162 -0.12 -12.01 11.95
C GLN A 162 0.07 -11.30 13.28
N HIS A 163 0.16 -12.08 14.35
CA HIS A 163 0.52 -11.56 15.67
C HIS A 163 2.05 -11.42 15.80
N ILE A 164 2.50 -10.26 16.21
CA ILE A 164 3.90 -10.00 16.56
C ILE A 164 4.06 -10.26 18.06
N GLU A 165 4.84 -11.30 18.39
CA GLU A 165 5.08 -11.74 19.77
C GLU A 165 5.80 -10.68 20.62
N GLU A 166 6.61 -9.82 20.00
CA GLU A 166 7.31 -8.76 20.71
C GLU A 166 6.34 -7.74 21.29
N VAL A 167 6.47 -7.44 22.58
CA VAL A 167 5.67 -6.40 23.24
C VAL A 167 6.31 -5.03 22.99
N LYS A 168 5.54 -4.11 22.41
CA LYS A 168 5.98 -2.72 22.23
C LYS A 168 5.70 -1.92 23.49
N VAL A 169 6.75 -1.49 24.18
CA VAL A 169 6.64 -0.54 25.30
C VAL A 169 6.79 0.88 24.77
N VAL A 170 5.76 1.70 24.97
CA VAL A 170 5.77 3.13 24.61
C VAL A 170 5.97 3.93 25.89
N LYS A 171 7.12 4.60 25.97
CA LYS A 171 7.42 5.55 27.05
C LYS A 171 6.89 6.94 26.70
N PRO A 172 6.64 7.80 27.70
CA PRO A 172 6.36 9.21 27.48
C PRO A 172 7.46 9.86 26.64
N ILE A 173 7.09 10.84 25.81
CA ILE A 173 8.04 11.61 25.01
C ILE A 173 8.92 12.44 25.97
N GLU A 174 10.24 12.42 25.77
CA GLU A 174 11.17 13.24 26.57
C GLU A 174 10.74 14.72 26.51
N GLY A 175 10.53 15.33 27.68
CA GLY A 175 10.04 16.71 27.80
C GLY A 175 8.52 16.86 27.96
N SER A 176 7.71 15.83 27.67
CA SER A 176 6.26 15.85 27.97
C SER A 176 5.96 15.69 29.47
N CYS A 177 6.94 15.19 30.22
CA CYS A 177 6.85 14.96 31.67
C CYS A 177 7.37 16.14 32.50
N SER A 178 7.67 17.29 31.90
CA SER A 178 7.98 18.48 32.69
C SER A 178 6.70 18.99 33.35
N SER A 179 6.66 18.88 34.67
CA SER A 179 5.59 19.37 35.53
C SER A 179 5.11 20.76 35.10
N SER A 180 3.81 20.89 34.84
CA SER A 180 3.12 22.15 35.08
C SER A 180 3.32 22.50 36.55
N THR A 181 4.33 23.31 36.84
CA THR A 181 4.44 24.00 38.12
C THR A 181 3.21 24.91 38.18
N LEU A 182 2.18 24.45 38.90
CA LEU A 182 1.06 25.28 39.30
C LEU A 182 1.64 26.43 40.15
N GLU A 183 1.32 27.66 39.75
CA GLU A 183 1.39 28.86 40.60
C GLU A 183 0.55 28.68 41.86
#